data_AF-A0A0D1K7M3-F1
#
_entry.id   AF-A0A0D1K7M3-F1
#
_cell.length_a   1.000
_cell.length_b   1.000
_cell.length_c   1.000
_cell.angle_alpha   90.00
_cell.angle_beta   90.00
_cell.angle_gamma   90.00
#
_symmetry.space_group_name_H-M   'P 1'
#
loop_
_entity.id
_entity.type
_entity.pdbx_description
1 polymer ?
#
loop_
_entity_poly.entity_id
_entity_poly.type
_entity_poly.pdbx_seq_one_letter_code
_entity_poly.pdbx_strand_id
1 'polypeptide(L)'
;MSVTLMLSLILLALMIIIGGMKGIGAFVSLWINFAIMVVMIMLINFQFNALAVLLVGGTFLLTVTILSADADERTTTIALMASFIVMFALVILILPAEHLAMAQGFAEENSEELEGLSLGININFVTLGIVAALLATLGAIAEAAIAIAAGIGELLADQPNMSLASLARSGQHLGQQIIGTAVNTVLFGFMADFLSLAIWFGKLHYSLGEIVNAKLFTSSMLSLLYAILGVIVILPITMAIFLWQQRRQLQTDMGTNHDYDGK
;
A
#
# COMPACT_ATOMS: atom_id res chain seq x y z
N MET A 1 -4.25 19.88 -26.45
CA MET A 1 -4.34 18.90 -25.34
C MET A 1 -3.26 19.23 -24.34
N SER A 2 -3.52 19.16 -23.03
CA SER A 2 -2.45 19.25 -22.03
C SER A 2 -1.51 18.05 -22.16
N VAL A 3 -0.23 18.22 -21.78
CA VAL A 3 0.76 17.13 -21.77
C VAL A 3 0.27 15.96 -20.89
N THR A 4 -0.42 16.27 -19.79
CA THR A 4 -1.04 15.28 -18.90
C THR A 4 -2.06 14.40 -19.62
N LEU A 5 -2.92 14.99 -20.44
CA LEU A 5 -3.92 14.25 -21.22
C LEU A 5 -3.24 13.38 -22.29
N MET A 6 -2.20 13.89 -22.95
CA MET A 6 -1.44 13.12 -23.93
C MET A 6 -0.79 11.89 -23.29
N LEU A 7 -0.10 12.04 -22.16
CA LEU A 7 0.51 10.92 -21.43
C LEU A 7 -0.53 9.92 -20.92
N SER A 8 -1.71 10.39 -20.49
CA SER A 8 -2.80 9.51 -20.06
C SER A 8 -3.32 8.65 -21.22
N LEU A 9 -3.42 9.19 -22.44
CA LEU A 9 -3.81 8.41 -23.62
C LEU A 9 -2.72 7.42 -24.04
N ILE A 10 -1.45 7.80 -23.94
CA ILE A 10 -0.32 6.90 -24.22
C ILE A 10 -0.33 5.73 -23.22
N LEU A 11 -0.53 6.02 -21.93
CA LEU A 11 -0.65 5.01 -20.88
C LEU A 11 -1.79 4.03 -21.20
N LEU A 12 -2.99 4.55 -21.49
CA LEU A 12 -4.14 3.73 -21.85
C LEU A 12 -3.85 2.84 -23.07
N ALA A 13 -3.26 3.41 -24.12
CA ALA A 13 -2.90 2.66 -25.32
C ALA A 13 -1.91 1.53 -25.01
N LEU A 14 -0.86 1.79 -24.22
CA LEU A 14 0.12 0.78 -23.85
C LEU A 14 -0.48 -0.30 -22.94
N MET A 15 -1.35 0.07 -22.00
CA MET A 15 -2.04 -0.91 -21.16
C MET A 15 -2.95 -1.83 -21.99
N ILE A 16 -3.64 -1.30 -23.00
CA ILE A 16 -4.44 -2.11 -23.92
C ILE A 16 -3.56 -3.02 -24.77
N ILE A 17 -2.48 -2.48 -25.35
CA ILE A 17 -1.60 -3.21 -26.27
C ILE A 17 -0.87 -4.34 -25.55
N ILE A 18 -0.36 -4.09 -24.34
CA ILE A 18 0.48 -5.05 -23.59
C ILE A 18 -0.39 -5.93 -22.67
N GLY A 19 -1.31 -5.32 -21.92
CA GLY A 19 -2.14 -6.00 -20.93
C GLY A 19 -3.48 -6.52 -21.46
N GLY A 20 -3.85 -6.23 -22.71
CA GLY A 20 -5.13 -6.64 -23.30
C GLY A 20 -6.33 -6.16 -22.48
N MET A 21 -7.31 -7.04 -22.27
CA MET A 21 -8.49 -6.74 -21.45
C MET A 21 -8.14 -6.49 -19.98
N LYS A 22 -7.09 -7.14 -19.45
CA LYS A 22 -6.62 -6.91 -18.08
C LYS A 22 -6.05 -5.50 -17.92
N GLY A 23 -5.36 -5.01 -18.94
CA GLY A 23 -4.84 -3.64 -18.98
C GLY A 23 -5.94 -2.58 -18.92
N ILE A 24 -7.08 -2.81 -19.59
CA ILE A 24 -8.26 -1.93 -19.45
C ILE A 24 -8.78 -1.96 -18.01
N GLY A 25 -8.91 -3.15 -17.42
CA GLY A 25 -9.34 -3.32 -16.04
C GLY A 25 -8.45 -2.57 -15.05
N ALA A 26 -7.13 -2.68 -15.19
CA ALA A 26 -6.16 -1.97 -14.35
C ALA A 26 -6.22 -0.45 -14.55
N PHE A 27 -6.42 0.06 -15.78
CA PHE A 27 -6.60 1.49 -16.02
C PHE A 27 -7.91 2.02 -15.40
N VAL A 28 -9.00 1.28 -15.52
CA VAL A 28 -10.28 1.64 -14.89
C VAL A 28 -10.16 1.63 -13.36
N SER A 29 -9.46 0.64 -12.79
CA SER A 29 -9.16 0.55 -11.36
C SER A 29 -8.44 1.79 -10.83
N LEU A 30 -7.45 2.30 -11.57
CA LEU A 30 -6.77 3.56 -11.23
C LEU A 30 -7.78 4.72 -11.04
N TRP A 31 -8.70 4.89 -11.98
CA TRP A 31 -9.72 5.94 -11.91
C TRP A 31 -10.75 5.70 -10.80
N ILE A 32 -11.12 4.45 -10.53
CA ILE A 32 -12.00 4.10 -9.41
C ILE A 32 -11.31 4.44 -8.09
N ASN A 33 -10.04 4.06 -7.90
CA ASN A 33 -9.27 4.40 -6.72
C ASN A 33 -9.11 5.91 -6.55
N PHE A 34 -8.85 6.64 -7.64
CA PHE A 34 -8.83 8.10 -7.62
C PHE A 34 -10.18 8.69 -7.19
N ALA A 35 -11.30 8.16 -7.71
CA ALA A 35 -12.64 8.58 -7.32
C ALA A 35 -12.93 8.28 -5.84
N ILE A 36 -12.53 7.12 -5.32
CA ILE A 36 -12.64 6.77 -3.90
C ILE A 36 -11.86 7.79 -3.06
N MET A 37 -10.63 8.13 -3.44
CA MET A 37 -9.83 9.14 -2.75
C MET A 37 -10.51 10.51 -2.74
N VAL A 38 -11.10 10.94 -3.87
CA VAL A 38 -11.88 12.20 -3.94
C VAL A 38 -13.08 12.16 -3.00
N VAL A 39 -13.82 11.05 -2.96
CA VAL A 39 -14.95 10.87 -2.04
C VAL A 39 -14.48 10.92 -0.58
N MET A 40 -13.36 10.28 -0.24
CA MET A 40 -12.78 10.34 1.10
C MET A 40 -12.46 11.78 1.50
N ILE A 41 -11.81 12.54 0.62
CA ILE A 41 -11.50 13.96 0.86
C ILE A 41 -12.78 14.77 1.08
N MET A 42 -13.82 14.56 0.26
CA MET A 42 -15.11 15.24 0.41
C MET A 42 -15.79 14.91 1.73
N LEU A 43 -15.80 13.64 2.15
CA LEU A 43 -16.39 13.23 3.44
C LEU A 43 -15.66 13.87 4.62
N ILE A 44 -14.33 13.90 4.59
CA ILE A 44 -13.54 14.57 5.64
C ILE A 44 -13.84 16.08 5.66
N ASN A 45 -13.95 16.70 4.48
CA ASN A 45 -14.32 18.11 4.37
C ASN A 45 -15.73 18.38 4.94
N PHE A 46 -16.68 17.48 4.73
CA PHE A 46 -18.01 17.50 5.35
C PHE A 46 -18.03 17.12 6.84
N GLN A 47 -16.87 17.10 7.50
CA GLN A 47 -16.72 16.90 8.94
C GLN A 47 -17.09 15.50 9.42
N PHE A 48 -17.13 14.50 8.53
CA PHE A 48 -17.21 13.11 8.95
C PHE A 48 -15.93 12.71 9.70
N ASN A 49 -16.05 11.71 10.57
CA ASN A 49 -14.90 11.19 11.32
C ASN A 49 -13.85 10.64 10.34
N ALA A 50 -12.70 11.31 10.26
CA ALA A 50 -11.67 11.00 9.29
C ALA A 50 -11.04 9.60 9.48
N LEU A 51 -11.00 9.07 10.71
CA LEU A 51 -10.57 7.68 10.94
C LEU A 51 -11.58 6.67 10.40
N ALA A 52 -12.88 6.94 10.54
CA ALA A 52 -13.91 6.08 9.95
C ALA A 52 -13.85 6.12 8.42
N VAL A 53 -13.69 7.30 7.83
CA VAL A 53 -13.49 7.48 6.38
C VAL A 53 -12.24 6.73 5.92
N LEU A 54 -11.15 6.77 6.70
CA LEU A 54 -9.92 6.07 6.42
C LEU A 54 -10.09 4.55 6.41
N LEU A 55 -10.72 3.98 7.45
CA LEU A 55 -10.91 2.54 7.56
C LEU A 55 -11.82 2.01 6.46
N VAL A 56 -12.94 2.70 6.19
CA VAL A 56 -13.89 2.29 5.15
C VAL A 56 -13.29 2.51 3.76
N GLY A 57 -12.80 3.72 3.48
CA GLY A 57 -12.22 4.09 2.19
C GLY A 57 -10.96 3.29 1.86
N GLY A 58 -10.08 3.09 2.85
CA GLY A 58 -8.89 2.24 2.72
C GLY A 58 -9.23 0.78 2.41
N THR A 59 -10.29 0.24 3.02
CA THR A 59 -10.80 -1.09 2.69
C THR A 59 -11.25 -1.17 1.23
N PHE A 60 -12.00 -0.18 0.74
CA PHE A 60 -12.41 -0.12 -0.66
C PHE A 60 -11.23 0.03 -1.62
N LEU A 61 -10.26 0.92 -1.31
CA LEU A 61 -9.05 1.11 -2.10
C LEU A 61 -8.26 -0.20 -2.24
N LEU A 62 -8.01 -0.90 -1.12
CA LEU A 62 -7.32 -2.19 -1.15
C LEU A 62 -8.12 -3.23 -1.95
N THR A 63 -9.43 -3.27 -1.75
CA THR A 63 -10.30 -4.23 -2.44
C THR A 63 -10.27 -4.03 -3.95
N VAL A 64 -10.48 -2.80 -4.42
CA VAL A 64 -10.45 -2.46 -5.85
C VAL A 64 -9.07 -2.74 -6.44
N THR A 65 -8.01 -2.32 -5.74
CA THR A 65 -6.63 -2.54 -6.18
C THR A 65 -6.34 -4.03 -6.34
N ILE A 66 -6.64 -4.84 -5.34
CA ILE A 66 -6.33 -6.28 -5.36
C ILE A 66 -7.19 -7.03 -6.37
N LEU A 67 -8.49 -6.75 -6.44
CA LEU A 67 -9.37 -7.37 -7.45
C LEU A 67 -8.95 -7.02 -8.88
N SER A 68 -8.42 -5.82 -9.10
CA SER A 68 -7.98 -5.39 -10.43
C SER A 68 -6.71 -6.07 -10.93
N ALA A 69 -5.96 -6.74 -10.05
CA ALA A 69 -4.80 -7.53 -10.46
C ALA A 69 -5.19 -8.82 -11.19
N ASP A 70 -6.47 -9.22 -11.16
CA ASP A 70 -7.01 -10.38 -11.89
C ASP A 70 -6.21 -11.68 -11.65
N ALA A 71 -5.83 -11.88 -10.38
CA ALA A 71 -5.21 -13.09 -9.89
C ALA A 71 -6.26 -14.18 -9.61
N ASP A 72 -5.82 -15.42 -9.43
CA ASP A 72 -6.73 -16.49 -9.03
C ASP A 72 -7.42 -16.19 -7.69
N GLU A 73 -8.56 -16.81 -7.46
CA GLU A 73 -9.42 -16.56 -6.29
C GLU A 73 -8.67 -16.78 -4.97
N ARG A 74 -7.80 -17.79 -4.93
CA ARG A 74 -7.02 -18.12 -3.73
C ARG A 74 -5.98 -17.03 -3.46
N THR A 75 -5.21 -16.62 -4.46
CA THR A 75 -4.24 -15.52 -4.35
C THR A 75 -4.93 -14.23 -3.91
N THR A 76 -6.05 -13.87 -4.53
CA THR A 76 -6.81 -12.66 -4.21
C THR A 76 -7.30 -12.68 -2.76
N THR A 77 -7.85 -13.82 -2.30
CA THR A 77 -8.34 -13.96 -0.92
C THR A 77 -7.21 -13.81 0.10
N ILE A 78 -6.07 -14.47 -0.13
CA ILE A 78 -4.90 -14.37 0.75
C ILE A 78 -4.39 -12.93 0.79
N ALA A 79 -4.25 -12.27 -0.37
CA ALA A 79 -3.74 -10.92 -0.47
C ALA A 79 -4.65 -9.89 0.24
N LEU A 80 -5.98 -10.03 0.10
CA LEU A 80 -6.95 -9.19 0.82
C LEU A 80 -6.85 -9.35 2.33
N MET A 81 -6.87 -10.61 2.81
CA MET A 81 -6.77 -10.89 4.24
C MET A 81 -5.48 -10.34 4.84
N ALA A 82 -4.34 -10.58 4.16
CA ALA A 82 -3.05 -10.07 4.60
C ALA A 82 -3.02 -8.54 4.62
N SER A 83 -3.49 -7.89 3.56
CA SER A 83 -3.48 -6.43 3.44
C SER A 83 -4.37 -5.77 4.48
N PHE A 84 -5.54 -6.32 4.79
CA PHE A 84 -6.38 -5.78 5.86
C PHE A 84 -5.72 -5.93 7.23
N ILE A 85 -5.15 -7.09 7.56
CA ILE A 85 -4.45 -7.30 8.83
C ILE A 85 -3.31 -6.28 8.98
N VAL A 86 -2.52 -6.06 7.93
CA VAL A 86 -1.42 -5.09 7.95
C VAL A 86 -1.95 -3.66 8.04
N MET A 87 -3.00 -3.31 7.30
CA MET A 87 -3.63 -1.99 7.40
C MET A 87 -4.07 -1.68 8.83
N PHE A 88 -4.76 -2.61 9.51
CA PHE A 88 -5.18 -2.41 10.90
C PHE A 88 -3.99 -2.30 11.86
N ALA A 89 -2.95 -3.12 11.66
CA ALA A 89 -1.72 -3.03 12.45
C ALA A 89 -1.02 -1.67 12.27
N LEU A 90 -0.96 -1.16 11.03
CA LEU A 90 -0.40 0.15 10.72
C LEU A 90 -1.23 1.27 11.32
N VAL A 91 -2.56 1.19 11.33
CA VAL A 91 -3.40 2.19 12.01
C VAL A 91 -3.03 2.29 13.50
N ILE A 92 -2.87 1.15 14.19
CA ILE A 92 -2.48 1.11 15.61
C ILE A 92 -1.10 1.74 15.83
N LEU A 93 -0.18 1.60 14.87
CA LEU A 93 1.16 2.17 14.93
C LEU A 93 1.18 3.69 14.62
N ILE A 94 0.49 4.09 13.55
CA ILE A 94 0.53 5.45 12.98
C ILE A 94 -0.19 6.42 13.92
N LEU A 95 -1.32 6.02 14.51
CA LEU A 95 -2.11 6.87 15.42
C LEU A 95 -1.24 7.54 16.50
N PRO A 96 -0.58 6.79 17.41
CA PRO A 96 0.26 7.41 18.44
C PRO A 96 1.49 8.09 17.84
N ALA A 97 2.08 7.56 16.77
CA ALA A 97 3.30 8.11 16.20
C ALA A 97 3.08 9.51 15.60
N GLU A 98 1.99 9.73 14.87
CA GLU A 98 1.60 11.04 14.33
C GLU A 98 1.27 12.03 15.45
N HIS A 99 0.61 11.58 16.52
CA HIS A 99 0.36 12.43 17.69
C HIS A 99 1.66 12.89 18.37
N LEU A 100 2.69 12.04 18.42
CA LEU A 100 3.98 12.35 19.02
C LEU A 100 4.88 13.20 18.12
N ALA A 101 4.81 12.98 16.80
CA ALA A 101 5.67 13.67 15.84
C ALA A 101 5.32 15.15 15.68
N MET A 102 4.04 15.52 15.83
CA MET A 102 3.54 16.88 15.68
C MET A 102 3.95 17.55 14.34
N ALA A 103 4.17 16.75 13.29
CA ALA A 103 4.67 17.17 11.98
C ALA A 103 3.56 17.54 10.96
N GLN A 104 2.33 17.74 11.44
CA GLN A 104 1.11 17.83 10.62
C GLN A 104 0.60 19.26 10.39
N GLY A 105 0.10 19.53 9.18
CA GLY A 105 -0.43 20.82 8.75
C GLY A 105 0.58 21.68 8.00
N PHE A 106 0.29 22.97 7.82
CA PHE A 106 1.13 23.85 7.01
C PHE A 106 2.54 24.01 7.58
N ALA A 107 3.54 23.90 6.73
CA ALA A 107 4.95 24.07 7.04
C ALA A 107 5.43 25.47 6.62
N GLU A 108 6.56 25.93 7.19
CA GLU A 108 7.11 27.25 6.84
C GLU A 108 7.50 27.33 5.37
N GLU A 109 7.91 26.20 4.80
CA GLU A 109 8.29 26.04 3.41
C GLU A 109 7.10 26.22 2.44
N ASN A 110 5.86 26.13 2.92
CA ASN A 110 4.65 26.42 2.13
C ASN A 110 4.15 27.87 2.29
N SER A 111 4.83 28.70 3.08
CA SER A 111 4.30 30.02 3.48
C SER A 111 4.00 30.95 2.30
N GLU A 112 4.87 30.99 1.29
CA GLU A 112 4.65 31.78 0.07
C GLU A 112 3.45 31.26 -0.75
N GLU A 113 3.29 29.93 -0.84
CA GLU A 113 2.17 29.31 -1.58
C GLU A 113 0.81 29.56 -0.91
N LEU A 114 0.84 29.78 0.40
CA LEU A 114 -0.35 29.96 1.23
C LEU A 114 -0.70 31.44 1.44
N GLU A 115 0.11 32.36 0.93
CA GLU A 115 -0.12 33.79 1.09
C GLU A 115 -1.47 34.19 0.47
N GLY A 116 -2.28 34.92 1.25
CA GLY A 116 -3.63 35.34 0.83
C GLY A 116 -4.71 34.25 0.91
N LEU A 117 -4.38 33.02 1.34
CA LEU A 117 -5.35 31.96 1.61
C LEU A 117 -5.80 31.97 3.09
N SER A 118 -7.02 31.49 3.34
CA SER A 118 -7.50 31.28 4.72
C SER A 118 -6.87 30.01 5.29
N LEU A 119 -6.06 30.17 6.33
CA LEU A 119 -5.47 29.05 7.08
C LEU A 119 -6.43 28.46 8.14
N GLY A 120 -7.58 29.11 8.37
CA GLY A 120 -8.60 28.71 9.34
C GLY A 120 -9.43 27.52 8.90
N ILE A 121 -8.78 26.41 8.56
CA ILE A 121 -9.45 25.17 8.20
C ILE A 121 -9.95 24.50 9.48
N ASN A 122 -11.26 24.32 9.62
CA ASN A 122 -11.88 23.67 10.77
C ASN A 122 -11.75 22.13 10.69
N ILE A 123 -10.53 21.63 10.49
CA ILE A 123 -10.22 20.20 10.42
C ILE A 123 -8.95 19.95 11.22
N ASN A 124 -8.93 18.85 11.98
CA ASN A 124 -7.75 18.47 12.74
C ASN A 124 -6.64 17.95 11.81
N PHE A 125 -5.54 18.70 11.71
CA PHE A 125 -4.39 18.34 10.88
C PHE A 125 -3.71 17.05 11.30
N VAL A 126 -3.74 16.67 12.59
CA VAL A 126 -3.21 15.38 13.05
C VAL A 126 -3.98 14.24 12.40
N THR A 127 -5.30 14.35 12.36
CA THR A 127 -6.13 13.32 11.74
C THR A 127 -5.94 13.27 10.22
N LEU A 128 -5.69 14.40 9.57
CA LEU A 128 -5.30 14.43 8.15
C LEU A 128 -3.93 13.80 7.91
N GLY A 129 -2.95 14.04 8.79
CA GLY A 129 -1.64 13.40 8.76
C GLY A 129 -1.76 11.88 8.82
N ILE A 130 -2.55 11.36 9.77
CA ILE A 130 -2.84 9.92 9.89
C ILE A 130 -3.46 9.34 8.61
N VAL A 131 -4.44 10.04 8.01
CA VAL A 131 -5.07 9.62 6.76
C VAL A 131 -4.05 9.56 5.62
N ALA A 132 -3.27 10.63 5.44
CA ALA A 132 -2.27 10.73 4.38
C ALA A 132 -1.17 9.66 4.56
N ALA A 133 -0.65 9.50 5.78
CA ALA A 133 0.35 8.52 6.14
C ALA A 133 -0.11 7.10 5.84
N LEU A 134 -1.34 6.73 6.21
CA LEU A 134 -1.85 5.40 5.91
C LEU A 134 -2.10 5.20 4.41
N LEU A 135 -2.67 6.20 3.70
CA LEU A 135 -2.87 6.14 2.25
C LEU A 135 -1.55 5.89 1.50
N ALA A 136 -0.44 6.49 1.95
CA ALA A 136 0.89 6.27 1.39
C ALA A 136 1.36 4.80 1.50
N THR A 137 0.80 4.02 2.43
CA THR A 137 1.16 2.61 2.62
C THR A 137 0.32 1.63 1.79
N LEU A 138 -0.94 1.97 1.47
CA LEU A 138 -1.93 1.00 0.96
C LEU A 138 -1.55 0.39 -0.39
N GLY A 139 -1.00 1.19 -1.31
CA GLY A 139 -0.57 0.69 -2.61
C GLY A 139 0.57 -0.32 -2.51
N ALA A 140 1.60 0.02 -1.71
CA ALA A 140 2.78 -0.82 -1.55
C ALA A 140 2.45 -2.16 -0.86
N ILE A 141 1.57 -2.16 0.15
CA ILE A 141 1.14 -3.41 0.79
C ILE A 141 0.29 -4.27 -0.14
N ALA A 142 -0.58 -3.68 -0.96
CA ALA A 142 -1.41 -4.43 -1.91
C ALA A 142 -0.54 -5.09 -2.99
N GLU A 143 0.38 -4.33 -3.59
CA GLU A 143 1.32 -4.83 -4.60
C GLU A 143 2.15 -6.00 -4.05
N ALA A 144 2.76 -5.82 -2.88
CA ALA A 144 3.58 -6.85 -2.26
C ALA A 144 2.75 -8.09 -1.88
N ALA A 145 1.54 -7.92 -1.32
CA ALA A 145 0.68 -9.04 -0.96
C ALA A 145 0.29 -9.90 -2.16
N ILE A 146 -0.10 -9.27 -3.27
CA ILE A 146 -0.48 -9.96 -4.52
C ILE A 146 0.74 -10.68 -5.09
N ALA A 147 1.88 -10.00 -5.23
CA ALA A 147 3.08 -10.58 -5.81
C ALA A 147 3.60 -11.78 -5.01
N ILE A 148 3.59 -11.69 -3.68
CA ILE A 148 4.01 -12.79 -2.80
C ILE A 148 3.02 -13.95 -2.89
N ALA A 149 1.71 -13.70 -2.77
CA ALA A 149 0.71 -14.75 -2.81
C ALA A 149 0.70 -15.48 -4.17
N ALA A 150 0.76 -14.72 -5.28
CA ALA A 150 0.83 -15.27 -6.63
C ALA A 150 2.10 -16.09 -6.84
N GLY A 151 3.26 -15.56 -6.43
CA GLY A 151 4.54 -16.25 -6.60
C GLY A 151 4.63 -17.57 -5.81
N ILE A 152 4.07 -17.62 -4.60
CA ILE A 152 3.98 -18.88 -3.85
C ILE A 152 2.97 -19.84 -4.50
N GLY A 153 1.86 -19.32 -5.02
CA GLY A 153 0.87 -20.08 -5.77
C GLY A 153 1.46 -20.75 -7.00
N GLU A 154 2.24 -20.01 -7.79
CA GLU A 154 2.94 -20.51 -8.97
C GLU A 154 4.02 -21.55 -8.60
N LEU A 155 4.79 -21.31 -7.53
CA LEU A 155 5.77 -22.26 -7.03
C LEU A 155 5.13 -23.61 -6.65
N LEU A 156 3.93 -23.56 -6.03
CA LEU A 156 3.19 -24.77 -5.68
C LEU A 156 2.58 -25.46 -6.91
N ALA A 157 2.13 -24.70 -7.90
CA ALA A 157 1.59 -25.24 -9.15
C ALA A 157 2.68 -25.97 -9.97
N ASP A 158 3.91 -25.44 -9.99
CA ASP A 158 5.05 -26.06 -10.66
C ASP A 158 5.55 -27.32 -9.93
N GLN A 159 5.51 -27.32 -8.59
CA GLN A 159 5.94 -28.46 -7.76
C GLN A 159 4.87 -28.90 -6.75
N PRO A 160 3.82 -29.62 -7.18
CA PRO A 160 2.66 -29.96 -6.34
C PRO A 160 3.01 -30.82 -5.12
N ASN A 161 4.06 -31.64 -5.22
CA ASN A 161 4.50 -32.56 -4.18
C ASN A 161 5.47 -31.91 -3.17
N MET A 162 5.65 -30.59 -3.23
CA MET A 162 6.56 -29.88 -2.34
C MET A 162 6.06 -29.94 -0.89
N SER A 163 6.94 -30.35 0.04
CA SER A 163 6.61 -30.32 1.47
C SER A 163 6.37 -28.89 1.96
N LEU A 164 5.47 -28.73 2.94
CA LEU A 164 5.17 -27.42 3.56
C LEU A 164 6.42 -26.71 4.10
N ALA A 165 7.42 -27.46 4.59
CA ALA A 165 8.67 -26.89 5.09
C ALA A 165 9.54 -26.34 3.94
N SER A 166 9.57 -27.03 2.80
CA SER A 166 10.26 -26.55 1.60
C SER A 166 9.54 -25.33 1.01
N LEU A 167 8.21 -25.38 0.93
CA LEU A 167 7.37 -24.27 0.45
C LEU A 167 7.57 -23.03 1.31
N ALA A 168 7.65 -23.19 2.64
CA ALA A 168 7.92 -22.09 3.55
C ALA A 168 9.28 -21.44 3.30
N ARG A 169 10.36 -22.22 3.09
CA ARG A 169 11.69 -21.67 2.81
C ARG A 169 11.77 -20.99 1.46
N SER A 170 11.31 -21.66 0.41
CA SER A 170 11.35 -21.12 -0.95
C SER A 170 10.46 -19.89 -1.09
N GLY A 171 9.25 -19.93 -0.51
CA GLY A 171 8.35 -18.78 -0.45
C GLY A 171 8.93 -17.60 0.35
N GLN A 172 9.64 -17.88 1.45
CA GLN A 172 10.34 -16.83 2.21
C GLN A 172 11.44 -16.16 1.37
N HIS A 173 12.24 -16.93 0.63
CA HIS A 173 13.27 -16.39 -0.25
C HIS A 173 12.68 -15.55 -1.39
N LEU A 174 11.64 -16.04 -2.06
CA LEU A 174 10.91 -15.30 -3.09
C LEU A 174 10.32 -14.00 -2.53
N GLY A 175 9.69 -14.08 -1.38
CA GLY A 175 9.10 -12.92 -0.71
C GLY A 175 10.12 -11.86 -0.29
N GLN A 176 11.31 -12.28 0.14
CA GLN A 176 12.41 -11.35 0.44
C GLN A 176 12.87 -10.58 -0.81
N GLN A 177 12.90 -11.22 -1.97
CA GLN A 177 13.23 -10.55 -3.23
C GLN A 177 12.17 -9.51 -3.60
N ILE A 178 10.89 -9.85 -3.47
CA ILE A 178 9.76 -8.93 -3.74
C ILE A 178 9.77 -7.74 -2.78
N ILE A 179 10.03 -7.96 -1.49
CA ILE A 179 10.21 -6.86 -0.53
C ILE A 179 11.34 -5.94 -0.98
N GLY A 180 12.49 -6.50 -1.40
CA GLY A 180 13.63 -5.71 -1.84
C GLY A 180 13.28 -4.75 -2.99
N THR A 181 12.50 -5.23 -3.97
CA THR A 181 12.06 -4.37 -5.08
C THR A 181 11.00 -3.35 -4.63
N ALA A 182 10.04 -3.75 -3.78
CA ALA A 182 8.99 -2.85 -3.30
C ALA A 182 9.54 -1.72 -2.42
N VAL A 183 10.50 -2.01 -1.53
CA VAL A 183 11.19 -1.01 -0.71
C VAL A 183 11.91 0.01 -1.58
N ASN A 184 12.58 -0.43 -2.65
CA ASN A 184 13.26 0.47 -3.58
C ASN A 184 12.27 1.38 -4.32
N THR A 185 11.13 0.86 -4.76
CA THR A 185 10.08 1.66 -5.41
C THR A 185 9.57 2.77 -4.49
N VAL A 186 9.26 2.43 -3.24
CA VAL A 186 8.81 3.38 -2.22
C VAL A 186 9.89 4.43 -1.92
N LEU A 187 11.15 4.01 -1.81
CA LEU A 187 12.28 4.91 -1.60
C LEU A 187 12.47 5.90 -2.75
N PHE A 188 12.38 5.44 -4.00
CA PHE A 188 12.52 6.31 -5.16
C PHE A 188 11.37 7.34 -5.27
N GLY A 189 10.15 6.95 -4.89
CA GLY A 189 9.04 7.89 -4.77
C GLY A 189 9.36 9.03 -3.79
N PHE A 190 9.76 8.68 -2.57
CA PHE A 190 10.18 9.67 -1.57
C PHE A 190 11.34 10.56 -2.05
N MET A 191 12.37 9.98 -2.68
CA MET A 191 13.52 10.75 -3.18
C MET A 191 13.11 11.73 -4.27
N ALA A 192 12.18 11.34 -5.16
CA ALA A 192 11.66 12.22 -6.21
C ALA A 192 10.87 13.39 -5.61
N ASP A 193 9.98 13.11 -4.65
CA ASP A 193 9.16 14.12 -3.99
C ASP A 193 10.00 15.09 -3.13
N PHE A 194 11.06 14.58 -2.50
CA PHE A 194 11.92 15.36 -1.62
C PHE A 194 13.04 16.13 -2.34
N LEU A 195 13.28 15.88 -3.63
CA LEU A 195 14.45 16.40 -4.35
C LEU A 195 14.53 17.94 -4.32
N SER A 196 13.44 18.63 -4.62
CA SER A 196 13.40 20.09 -4.64
C SER A 196 13.64 20.68 -3.24
N LEU A 197 13.05 20.06 -2.22
CA LEU A 197 13.20 20.50 -0.83
C LEU A 197 14.63 20.25 -0.31
N ALA A 198 15.26 19.14 -0.71
CA ALA A 198 16.65 18.87 -0.38
C ALA A 198 17.60 19.96 -0.94
N ILE A 199 17.37 20.42 -2.17
CA ILE A 199 18.14 21.51 -2.78
C ILE A 199 17.88 22.83 -2.04
N TRP A 200 16.62 23.10 -1.69
CA TRP A 200 16.22 24.29 -0.92
C TRP A 200 16.96 24.36 0.41
N PHE A 201 16.91 23.29 1.21
CA PHE A 201 17.64 23.20 2.48
C PHE A 201 19.15 23.39 2.30
N GLY A 202 19.74 22.79 1.27
CA GLY A 202 21.16 22.95 0.97
C GLY A 202 21.54 24.39 0.58
N LYS A 203 20.70 25.06 -0.21
CA LYS A 203 20.93 26.44 -0.68
C LYS A 203 20.72 27.49 0.40
N LEU A 204 19.81 27.24 1.33
CA LEU A 204 19.53 28.11 2.46
C LEU A 204 20.35 27.76 3.71
N HIS A 205 21.33 26.86 3.56
CA HIS A 205 22.28 26.50 4.61
C HIS A 205 21.62 25.98 5.89
N TYR A 206 20.52 25.23 5.76
CA TYR A 206 19.91 24.55 6.90
C TYR A 206 20.91 23.54 7.48
N SER A 207 21.04 23.54 8.80
CA SER A 207 21.74 22.51 9.54
C SER A 207 21.01 21.18 9.47
N LEU A 208 21.72 20.07 9.70
CA LEU A 208 21.09 18.74 9.76
C LEU A 208 19.98 18.68 10.82
N GLY A 209 20.15 19.37 11.95
CA GLY A 209 19.13 19.46 13.00
C GLY A 209 17.85 20.16 12.53
N GLU A 210 17.98 21.23 11.77
CA GLU A 210 16.83 21.92 11.17
C GLU A 210 16.13 21.05 10.14
N ILE A 211 16.88 20.35 9.28
CA ILE A 211 16.31 19.47 8.25
C ILE A 211 15.50 18.32 8.89
N VAL A 212 16.05 17.62 9.89
CA VAL A 212 15.38 16.45 10.47
C VAL A 212 14.13 16.81 11.28
N ASN A 213 14.07 18.04 11.78
CA ASN A 213 12.90 18.58 12.49
C ASN A 213 11.99 19.43 11.58
N ALA A 214 12.36 19.62 10.31
CA ALA A 214 11.53 20.33 9.35
C ALA A 214 10.26 19.52 9.10
N LYS A 215 9.12 20.19 9.24
CA LYS A 215 7.80 19.55 9.26
C LYS A 215 7.51 18.74 7.98
N LEU A 216 7.85 19.29 6.82
CA LEU A 216 7.67 18.61 5.54
C LEU A 216 8.59 17.39 5.39
N PHE A 217 9.80 17.46 5.95
CA PHE A 217 10.73 16.32 5.97
C PHE A 217 10.23 15.24 6.92
N THR A 218 9.88 15.59 8.16
CA THR A 218 9.43 14.63 9.17
C THR A 218 8.18 13.88 8.70
N SER A 219 7.16 14.58 8.17
CA SER A 219 5.93 13.94 7.67
C SER A 219 6.18 13.00 6.48
N SER A 220 7.00 13.43 5.52
CA SER A 220 7.38 12.60 4.37
C SER A 220 8.22 11.38 4.78
N MET A 221 9.16 11.56 5.70
CA MET A 221 10.02 10.50 6.22
C MET A 221 9.21 9.49 7.04
N LEU A 222 8.26 9.94 7.86
CA LEU A 222 7.35 9.05 8.58
C LEU A 222 6.52 8.22 7.61
N SER A 223 5.93 8.84 6.58
CA SER A 223 5.17 8.14 5.54
C SER A 223 6.01 7.07 4.82
N LEU A 224 7.27 7.40 4.48
CA LEU A 224 8.24 6.44 3.92
C LEU A 224 8.46 5.26 4.87
N LEU A 225 8.75 5.54 6.14
CA LEU A 225 9.01 4.50 7.13
C LEU A 225 7.79 3.61 7.36
N TYR A 226 6.59 4.17 7.42
CA TYR A 226 5.36 3.39 7.54
C TYR A 226 5.11 2.49 6.33
N ALA A 227 5.35 2.99 5.12
CA ALA A 227 5.21 2.21 3.90
C ALA A 227 6.21 1.03 3.87
N ILE A 228 7.48 1.28 4.22
CA ILE A 228 8.51 0.24 4.31
C ILE A 228 8.15 -0.79 5.40
N LEU A 229 7.71 -0.34 6.58
CA LEU A 229 7.26 -1.24 7.65
C LEU A 229 6.07 -2.11 7.20
N GLY A 230 5.10 -1.52 6.50
CA GLY A 230 3.99 -2.24 5.90
C GLY A 230 4.45 -3.33 4.95
N VAL A 231 5.36 -3.00 4.03
CA VAL A 231 5.95 -3.96 3.07
C VAL A 231 6.77 -5.05 3.77
N ILE A 232 7.47 -4.74 4.86
CA ILE A 232 8.22 -5.77 5.60
C ILE A 232 7.27 -6.74 6.32
N VAL A 233 6.22 -6.22 6.96
CA VAL A 233 5.26 -7.01 7.73
C VAL A 233 4.31 -7.82 6.83
N ILE A 234 4.05 -7.38 5.59
CA ILE A 234 3.14 -8.11 4.69
C ILE A 234 3.65 -9.50 4.33
N LEU A 235 4.97 -9.72 4.26
CA LEU A 235 5.55 -11.02 3.94
C LEU A 235 5.21 -12.11 4.96
N PRO A 236 5.58 -11.98 6.25
CA PRO A 236 5.29 -13.02 7.23
C PRO A 236 3.78 -13.26 7.37
N ILE A 237 2.95 -12.22 7.24
CA ILE A 237 1.48 -12.36 7.29
C ILE A 237 0.96 -13.14 6.08
N THR A 238 1.35 -12.76 4.87
CA THR A 238 0.94 -13.45 3.62
C THR A 238 1.39 -14.91 3.63
N MET A 239 2.64 -15.17 4.01
CA MET A 239 3.18 -16.53 4.16
C MET A 239 2.39 -17.35 5.18
N ALA A 240 2.08 -16.77 6.35
CA ALA A 240 1.34 -17.47 7.39
C ALA A 240 -0.06 -17.87 6.92
N ILE A 241 -0.78 -16.96 6.26
CA ILE A 241 -2.13 -17.22 5.73
C ILE A 241 -2.07 -18.27 4.62
N PHE A 242 -1.13 -18.15 3.68
CA PHE A 242 -0.96 -19.10 2.58
C PHE A 242 -0.70 -20.52 3.12
N LEU A 243 0.27 -20.67 4.02
CA LEU A 243 0.65 -21.96 4.60
C LEU A 243 -0.48 -22.56 5.45
N TRP A 244 -1.21 -21.73 6.18
CA TRP A 244 -2.39 -22.17 6.94
C TRP A 244 -3.49 -22.72 6.03
N GLN A 245 -3.78 -22.02 4.92
CA GLN A 245 -4.75 -22.50 3.94
C GLN A 245 -4.29 -23.79 3.26
N GLN A 246 -3.01 -23.89 2.90
CA GLN A 246 -2.45 -25.11 2.31
C GLN A 246 -2.52 -26.31 3.27
N ARG A 247 -2.22 -26.10 4.56
CA ARG A 247 -2.36 -27.15 5.59
C ARG A 247 -3.79 -27.64 5.71
N ARG A 248 -4.78 -26.72 5.69
CA ARG A 248 -6.20 -27.09 5.76
C ARG A 248 -6.64 -27.91 4.54
N GLN A 249 -6.19 -27.56 3.35
CA GLN A 249 -6.51 -28.33 2.13
C GLN A 249 -5.99 -29.77 2.24
N LEU A 250 -4.72 -29.95 2.63
CA LEU A 250 -4.14 -31.28 2.81
C LEU A 250 -4.84 -32.13 3.88
N GLN A 251 -5.39 -31.50 4.93
CA GLN A 251 -6.16 -32.21 5.96
C GLN A 251 -7.54 -32.65 5.45
N THR A 252 -8.21 -31.82 4.66
CA THR A 252 -9.50 -32.17 4.05
C THR A 252 -9.35 -33.34 3.08
N ASP A 253 -8.29 -33.33 2.25
CA ASP A 253 -8.02 -34.40 1.28
C ASP A 253 -7.69 -35.75 1.95
N MET A 254 -7.05 -35.73 3.13
CA MET A 254 -6.82 -36.95 3.91
C MET A 254 -8.08 -37.48 4.59
N GLY A 255 -9.00 -36.60 5.00
CA GLY A 255 -10.25 -36.98 5.64
C GLY A 255 -11.27 -37.60 4.67
N THR A 256 -11.30 -37.15 3.42
CA THR A 256 -12.19 -37.71 2.38
C THR A 256 -11.74 -39.09 1.89
N ASN A 257 -10.45 -39.39 1.90
CA ASN A 257 -9.93 -40.67 1.42
C ASN A 257 -10.19 -41.86 2.38
N HIS A 258 -10.43 -41.60 3.67
CA HIS A 258 -10.77 -42.66 4.64
C HIS A 258 -12.24 -43.09 4.62
N ASP A 259 -13.15 -42.29 4.07
CA ASP A 259 -14.59 -42.61 4.01
C ASP A 259 -14.96 -43.54 2.85
N TYR A 260 -14.06 -43.74 1.86
CA TYR A 260 -14.29 -44.60 0.71
C TYR A 260 -13.72 -46.02 0.84
N ASP A 261 -12.76 -46.25 1.74
CA ASP A 261 -12.09 -47.55 1.90
C ASP A 261 -12.74 -48.44 2.98
N GLY A 262 -13.89 -47.99 3.52
CA GLY A 262 -14.65 -48.65 4.59
C GLY A 262 -15.94 -49.36 4.16
N LYS A 263 -16.13 -49.66 2.86
CA LYS A 263 -17.28 -50.42 2.36
C LYS A 263 -16.86 -51.70 1.65
#